data_AF-A0AA42C8P8-F1
#
_entry.id   AF-A0AA42C8P8-F1
#
_cell.length_a   1.000
_cell.length_b   1.000
_cell.length_c   1.000
_cell.angle_alpha   90.00
_cell.angle_beta   90.00
_cell.angle_gamma   90.00
#
_symmetry.space_group_name_H-M   'P 1'
#
loop_
_entity.id
_entity.type
_entity.pdbx_description
1 polymer ?
#
loop_
_entity_poly.entity_id
_entity_poly.type
_entity_poly.pdbx_seq_one_letter_code
_entity_poly.pdbx_strand_id
1 'polypeptide(L)'
;MSQLYKSKRITIIHCFVLFAFSFPFIACVRKPSESSRLKRLKIFREDQKPVAYYFRDAEKIARTASWEKWHGNFNHLMGIEGKVLREEVIVNNDQVIRYFIRFKELHPEQLVLIHFNGRARDPIYESNPFFAGHWIYYNGATIQNNLLAEKGVVEIKVSDASLFKTNTGLNKAKNEDVGICELDADGKPNWHNSEQVKLLDVDIGSNTIMLERGCYGTVPRAFRANRAYAAAHVTEGSWGKGSNLMWYYNFSPLCPRDKEGKQAADILAGQLASWFHKDGRLEKFDGVEFDVLHHVPRSNAGARGLDVNADGIADNGIFNGVQTYGIGVVNFLKKLRGMLGDDRLIMADNDRWFHQRAVGILNGIESETFPTGSDDKFEDWAGGVNRLMFWSANSREPVSNYIARPDSKRLADIRLVLAAAALCDAGISMTRSTYFHEPEGEVFIWDELIKGDEKVPGWLGKAIKPTQRLAVDSSNLIIDESDLKSKIKSLSCSFKIRNGTIELHKRSSSEAFMQFQLSELECEGQDLFVTLTVSAEPMANYPKEGARLMFSEISGGEKALLEERVISNMALVNEKPFKA
;
A
#
# COMPACT_ATOMS: atom_id res chain seq x y z
N MET A 1 -36.49 46.30 3.85
CA MET A 1 -36.77 45.03 4.55
C MET A 1 -36.95 43.94 3.49
N SER A 2 -36.42 42.73 3.61
CA SER A 2 -35.41 42.21 4.55
C SER A 2 -34.97 40.80 4.13
N GLN A 3 -33.67 40.51 4.24
CA GLN A 3 -33.06 39.17 4.43
C GLN A 3 -33.63 37.95 3.67
N LEU A 4 -32.81 37.33 2.81
CA LEU A 4 -32.47 35.88 2.93
C LEU A 4 -31.38 35.40 1.93
N TYR A 5 -30.29 36.16 1.75
CA TYR A 5 -29.06 35.57 1.21
C TYR A 5 -28.51 34.58 2.24
N LYS A 6 -28.64 33.27 1.98
CA LYS A 6 -28.04 32.22 2.80
C LYS A 6 -26.70 31.78 2.21
N SER A 7 -25.69 31.71 3.07
CA SER A 7 -24.30 31.42 2.74
C SER A 7 -24.14 30.15 1.90
N LYS A 8 -23.49 30.28 0.73
CA LYS A 8 -22.88 29.13 0.07
C LYS A 8 -21.75 28.63 0.98
N ARG A 9 -21.75 27.33 1.29
CA ARG A 9 -20.63 26.68 2.00
C ARG A 9 -19.70 26.08 0.96
N ILE A 10 -18.40 26.21 1.15
CA ILE A 10 -17.34 25.37 0.57
C ILE A 10 -16.20 25.35 1.60
N THR A 11 -15.84 24.18 2.11
CA THR A 11 -14.53 23.91 2.73
C THR A 11 -13.48 23.75 1.62
N ILE A 12 -12.21 24.17 1.80
CA ILE A 12 -10.94 23.71 1.16
C ILE A 12 -9.78 24.13 2.12
N ILE A 13 -8.55 23.56 2.04
CA ILE A 13 -7.52 23.55 3.10
C ILE A 13 -6.05 23.82 2.59
N HIS A 14 -5.31 24.79 3.22
CA HIS A 14 -3.84 25.16 3.13
C HIS A 14 -3.36 26.14 1.99
N CYS A 15 -2.09 26.63 1.86
CA CYS A 15 -1.11 27.33 2.77
C CYS A 15 0.18 27.85 2.00
N PHE A 16 1.20 28.40 2.72
CA PHE A 16 2.56 28.98 2.37
C PHE A 16 2.65 30.47 1.96
N VAL A 17 3.77 31.21 2.07
CA VAL A 17 5.26 30.99 2.01
C VAL A 17 6.00 32.09 2.85
N LEU A 18 7.30 32.17 3.22
CA LEU A 18 8.56 31.36 3.29
C LEU A 18 9.64 32.21 4.08
N PHE A 19 10.66 31.63 4.77
CA PHE A 19 12.05 32.16 4.84
C PHE A 19 13.06 31.12 5.41
N ALA A 20 14.38 31.30 5.20
CA ALA A 20 15.40 30.26 5.36
C ALA A 20 16.51 30.53 6.42
N PHE A 21 17.08 29.45 6.96
CA PHE A 21 18.44 29.40 7.53
C PHE A 21 19.11 28.07 7.18
N SER A 22 20.36 28.10 6.74
CA SER A 22 21.12 26.93 6.28
C SER A 22 22.24 26.57 7.27
N PHE A 23 22.16 25.37 7.86
CA PHE A 23 23.26 24.72 8.56
C PHE A 23 23.68 23.43 7.83
N PRO A 24 24.98 23.21 7.59
CA PRO A 24 25.46 22.07 6.82
C PRO A 24 25.51 20.80 7.68
N PHE A 25 24.35 20.16 7.90
CA PHE A 25 24.33 18.76 8.31
C PHE A 25 24.84 17.89 7.15
N ILE A 26 26.13 17.56 7.18
CA ILE A 26 26.73 16.55 6.30
C ILE A 26 26.22 15.17 6.74
N ALA A 27 24.97 14.88 6.39
CA ALA A 27 24.55 13.49 6.26
C ALA A 27 25.42 12.87 5.14
N CYS A 28 26.12 11.79 5.44
CA CYS A 28 26.85 11.01 4.44
C CYS A 28 25.87 10.22 3.56
N VAL A 29 25.11 10.96 2.75
CA VAL A 29 24.49 10.45 1.53
C VAL A 29 25.65 10.03 0.63
N ARG A 30 26.00 8.73 0.66
CA ARG A 30 26.84 8.14 -0.38
C ARG A 30 26.19 8.46 -1.71
N LYS A 31 26.84 9.27 -2.55
CA LYS A 31 26.45 9.41 -3.95
C LYS A 31 26.40 7.99 -4.53
N PRO A 32 25.26 7.53 -5.10
CA PRO A 32 25.19 6.23 -5.72
C PRO A 32 26.26 6.15 -6.80
N SER A 33 27.10 5.10 -6.76
CA SER A 33 28.25 4.99 -7.66
C SER A 33 27.81 5.12 -9.12
N GLU A 34 28.68 5.64 -9.99
CA GLU A 34 28.38 5.74 -11.42
C GLU A 34 28.17 4.35 -12.06
N SER A 35 28.70 3.31 -11.41
CA SER A 35 28.48 1.90 -11.72
C SER A 35 27.16 1.29 -11.22
N SER A 36 26.28 2.03 -10.55
CA SER A 36 25.10 1.42 -9.90
C SER A 36 24.19 0.70 -10.90
N ARG A 37 23.74 -0.50 -10.53
CA ARG A 37 23.07 -1.47 -11.40
C ARG A 37 21.91 -0.84 -12.16
N LEU A 38 21.11 -0.06 -11.42
CA LEU A 38 19.83 0.50 -11.85
C LEU A 38 19.98 1.57 -12.94
N LYS A 39 21.04 2.41 -12.93
CA LYS A 39 21.24 3.50 -13.91
C LYS A 39 21.34 3.03 -15.36
N ARG A 40 21.56 1.74 -15.60
CA ARG A 40 21.63 1.15 -16.94
C ARG A 40 20.26 0.84 -17.53
N LEU A 41 19.20 0.77 -16.72
CA LEU A 41 17.86 0.37 -17.16
C LEU A 41 17.22 1.43 -18.07
N LYS A 42 16.52 0.99 -19.13
CA LYS A 42 15.80 1.85 -20.08
C LYS A 42 14.84 2.83 -19.37
N ILE A 43 14.15 2.37 -18.33
CA ILE A 43 13.17 3.17 -17.55
C ILE A 43 13.74 4.46 -16.93
N PHE A 44 15.06 4.55 -16.74
CA PHE A 44 15.74 5.69 -16.13
C PHE A 44 16.55 6.52 -17.13
N ARG A 45 16.29 6.38 -18.44
CA ARG A 45 16.98 7.17 -19.47
C ARG A 45 16.08 8.27 -20.02
N GLU A 46 16.67 9.44 -20.21
CA GLU A 46 16.01 10.65 -20.71
C GLU A 46 15.49 10.50 -22.16
N ASP A 47 16.10 9.60 -22.93
CA ASP A 47 15.79 9.26 -24.33
C ASP A 47 14.82 8.05 -24.46
N GLN A 48 14.20 7.61 -23.35
CA GLN A 48 13.29 6.46 -23.28
C GLN A 48 12.02 6.84 -22.52
N LYS A 49 11.19 7.70 -23.13
CA LYS A 49 9.99 8.30 -22.49
C LYS A 49 8.80 8.36 -23.48
N PRO A 50 7.55 8.07 -23.06
CA PRO A 50 7.13 7.64 -21.73
C PRO A 50 7.70 6.26 -21.35
N VAL A 51 7.80 6.01 -20.04
CA VAL A 51 8.23 4.71 -19.52
C VAL A 51 7.08 3.71 -19.64
N ALA A 52 7.32 2.56 -20.27
CA ALA A 52 6.33 1.50 -20.41
C ALA A 52 6.95 0.12 -20.21
N TYR A 53 6.28 -0.77 -19.49
CA TYR A 53 6.72 -2.15 -19.24
C TYR A 53 5.53 -3.08 -18.97
N TYR A 54 5.70 -4.41 -18.96
CA TYR A 54 4.59 -5.35 -18.81
C TYR A 54 4.32 -5.78 -17.36
N PHE A 55 3.04 -5.84 -16.99
CA PHE A 55 2.53 -6.10 -15.65
C PHE A 55 1.75 -7.43 -15.57
N ARG A 56 2.20 -8.37 -14.73
CA ARG A 56 1.54 -9.65 -14.37
C ARG A 56 1.29 -10.65 -15.51
N ASP A 57 0.95 -10.25 -16.73
CA ASP A 57 0.68 -11.17 -17.85
C ASP A 57 1.92 -11.93 -18.32
N ALA A 58 3.10 -11.32 -18.18
CA ALA A 58 4.39 -12.00 -18.32
C ALA A 58 4.45 -13.25 -17.41
N GLU A 59 3.98 -13.15 -16.17
CA GLU A 59 3.88 -14.28 -15.23
C GLU A 59 2.85 -15.33 -15.71
N LYS A 60 1.70 -14.88 -16.23
CA LYS A 60 0.54 -15.75 -16.52
C LYS A 60 0.83 -16.62 -17.74
N ILE A 61 1.36 -16.01 -18.81
CA ILE A 61 1.70 -16.69 -20.06
C ILE A 61 2.94 -17.57 -19.90
N ALA A 62 3.91 -17.20 -19.04
CA ALA A 62 5.10 -18.03 -18.77
C ALA A 62 4.77 -19.43 -18.23
N ARG A 63 3.60 -19.62 -17.61
CA ARG A 63 3.13 -20.92 -17.09
C ARG A 63 2.73 -21.92 -18.19
N THR A 64 2.46 -21.47 -19.43
CA THR A 64 1.91 -22.32 -20.50
C THR A 64 2.58 -22.17 -21.86
N ALA A 65 3.24 -21.04 -22.15
CA ALA A 65 3.92 -20.82 -23.43
C ALA A 65 5.35 -21.38 -23.46
N SER A 66 5.83 -21.72 -24.66
CA SER A 66 7.27 -21.92 -24.89
C SER A 66 8.05 -20.62 -24.66
N TRP A 67 9.36 -20.74 -24.44
CA TRP A 67 10.23 -19.59 -24.26
C TRP A 67 10.14 -18.63 -25.46
N GLU A 68 10.12 -19.16 -26.67
CA GLU A 68 10.22 -18.40 -27.92
C GLU A 68 8.95 -17.54 -28.12
N LYS A 69 7.77 -18.12 -27.89
CA LYS A 69 6.50 -17.37 -27.95
C LYS A 69 6.40 -16.36 -26.81
N TRP A 70 6.81 -16.73 -25.60
CA TRP A 70 6.79 -15.83 -24.45
C TRP A 70 7.73 -14.63 -24.64
N HIS A 71 8.98 -14.90 -25.00
CA HIS A 71 10.01 -13.88 -25.22
C HIS A 71 9.63 -12.95 -26.38
N GLY A 72 9.07 -13.50 -27.47
CA GLY A 72 8.52 -12.72 -28.58
C GLY A 72 7.52 -11.67 -28.11
N ASN A 73 6.56 -12.06 -27.27
CA ASN A 73 5.50 -11.17 -26.78
C ASN A 73 5.96 -10.09 -25.79
N PHE A 74 7.05 -10.32 -25.05
CA PHE A 74 7.40 -9.50 -23.87
C PHE A 74 8.72 -8.73 -23.99
N ASN A 75 9.46 -8.82 -25.11
CA ASN A 75 10.73 -8.09 -25.29
C ASN A 75 10.58 -6.64 -25.79
N HIS A 76 9.39 -6.20 -26.21
CA HIS A 76 9.21 -4.93 -26.93
C HIS A 76 9.19 -3.67 -26.06
N LEU A 77 8.92 -3.79 -24.76
CA LEU A 77 8.84 -2.66 -23.82
C LEU A 77 10.11 -2.55 -22.95
N MET A 78 10.11 -1.67 -21.94
CA MET A 78 11.28 -1.39 -21.10
C MET A 78 11.50 -2.41 -19.97
N GLY A 79 10.64 -3.43 -19.84
CA GLY A 79 10.78 -4.48 -18.84
C GLY A 79 9.53 -5.34 -18.60
N ILE A 80 9.60 -6.16 -17.55
CA ILE A 80 8.55 -7.06 -17.09
C ILE A 80 8.46 -7.08 -15.55
N GLU A 81 7.27 -7.41 -15.05
CA GLU A 81 6.98 -7.56 -13.63
C GLU A 81 5.95 -8.68 -13.41
N GLY A 82 6.08 -9.44 -12.31
CA GLY A 82 5.09 -10.45 -11.93
C GLY A 82 5.37 -11.16 -10.62
N LYS A 83 4.36 -11.89 -10.13
CA LYS A 83 4.44 -12.80 -8.98
C LYS A 83 5.05 -14.12 -9.42
N VAL A 84 6.39 -14.17 -9.35
CA VAL A 84 7.21 -15.33 -9.73
C VAL A 84 7.39 -16.35 -8.60
N LEU A 85 6.97 -16.02 -7.38
CA LEU A 85 7.03 -16.90 -6.21
C LEU A 85 5.66 -17.53 -5.93
N ARG A 86 5.54 -18.24 -4.80
CA ARG A 86 4.36 -19.06 -4.45
C ARG A 86 3.68 -18.56 -3.17
N GLU A 87 3.85 -17.28 -2.86
CA GLU A 87 3.36 -16.66 -1.62
C GLU A 87 1.84 -16.49 -1.59
N GLU A 88 1.15 -16.47 -2.73
CA GLU A 88 -0.31 -16.38 -2.82
C GLU A 88 -1.01 -17.65 -3.30
N VAL A 89 -0.27 -18.50 -4.02
CA VAL A 89 -0.85 -19.49 -4.94
C VAL A 89 -0.08 -20.80 -4.91
N ILE A 90 -0.81 -21.90 -4.69
CA ILE A 90 -0.26 -23.27 -4.71
C ILE A 90 -0.13 -23.77 -6.16
N VAL A 91 0.75 -23.12 -6.93
CA VAL A 91 1.12 -23.47 -8.32
C VAL A 91 2.64 -23.65 -8.44
N ASN A 92 3.11 -24.38 -9.46
CA ASN A 92 4.53 -24.38 -9.80
C ASN A 92 4.86 -23.12 -10.62
N ASN A 93 5.80 -22.29 -10.14
CA ASN A 93 6.29 -21.10 -10.83
C ASN A 93 7.78 -21.22 -11.24
N ASP A 94 8.38 -22.42 -11.18
CA ASP A 94 9.79 -22.67 -11.50
C ASP A 94 10.10 -22.29 -12.97
N GLN A 95 9.12 -22.46 -13.88
CA GLN A 95 9.24 -22.01 -15.26
C GLN A 95 9.19 -20.47 -15.36
N VAL A 96 8.34 -19.82 -14.59
CA VAL A 96 8.17 -18.36 -14.58
C VAL A 96 9.45 -17.69 -14.11
N ILE A 97 10.02 -18.12 -12.98
CA ILE A 97 11.27 -17.54 -12.47
C ILE A 97 12.46 -17.81 -13.40
N ARG A 98 12.53 -18.98 -14.06
CA ARG A 98 13.53 -19.25 -15.11
C ARG A 98 13.37 -18.33 -16.32
N TYR A 99 12.15 -18.05 -16.77
CA TYR A 99 11.91 -17.14 -17.89
C TYR A 99 12.31 -15.70 -17.53
N PHE A 100 11.96 -15.21 -16.34
CA PHE A 100 12.34 -13.86 -15.88
C PHE A 100 13.86 -13.71 -15.71
N ILE A 101 14.55 -14.74 -15.21
CA ILE A 101 16.03 -14.78 -15.14
C ILE A 101 16.64 -14.73 -16.55
N ARG A 102 16.23 -15.64 -17.45
CA ARG A 102 16.74 -15.69 -18.83
C ARG A 102 16.46 -14.41 -19.61
N PHE A 103 15.33 -13.76 -19.34
CA PHE A 103 14.98 -12.45 -19.90
C PHE A 103 15.98 -11.37 -19.45
N LYS A 104 16.28 -11.28 -18.15
CA LYS A 104 17.27 -10.34 -17.63
C LYS A 104 18.67 -10.57 -18.22
N GLU A 105 19.06 -11.82 -18.38
CA GLU A 105 20.38 -12.19 -18.88
C GLU A 105 20.58 -11.84 -20.37
N LEU A 106 19.49 -11.83 -21.15
CA LEU A 106 19.50 -11.39 -22.55
C LEU A 106 19.31 -9.87 -22.69
N HIS A 107 18.51 -9.25 -21.83
CA HIS A 107 18.17 -7.83 -21.84
C HIS A 107 18.56 -7.15 -20.52
N PRO A 108 19.87 -6.99 -20.23
CA PRO A 108 20.34 -6.47 -18.93
C PRO A 108 19.89 -5.03 -18.64
N GLU A 109 19.47 -4.29 -19.67
CA GLU A 109 18.93 -2.93 -19.60
C GLU A 109 17.38 -2.86 -19.57
N GLN A 110 16.66 -3.98 -19.67
CA GLN A 110 15.21 -4.02 -19.40
C GLN A 110 14.95 -4.35 -17.93
N LEU A 111 13.98 -3.67 -17.32
CA LEU A 111 13.58 -3.87 -15.92
C LEU A 111 13.04 -5.29 -15.70
N VAL A 112 13.46 -5.93 -14.60
CA VAL A 112 12.80 -7.15 -14.09
C VAL A 112 12.50 -6.99 -12.61
N LEU A 113 11.23 -6.75 -12.29
CA LEU A 113 10.72 -6.68 -10.92
C LEU A 113 9.99 -7.97 -10.53
N ILE A 114 10.09 -8.32 -9.24
CA ILE A 114 9.13 -9.23 -8.61
C ILE A 114 8.02 -8.36 -8.02
N HIS A 115 6.78 -8.69 -8.37
CA HIS A 115 5.63 -8.29 -7.57
C HIS A 115 5.52 -9.30 -6.43
N PHE A 116 5.40 -8.87 -5.18
CA PHE A 116 5.33 -9.75 -4.00
C PHE A 116 4.27 -9.27 -3.02
N ASN A 117 3.44 -10.14 -2.46
CA ASN A 117 2.46 -9.72 -1.44
C ASN A 117 3.17 -9.30 -0.14
N GLY A 118 3.16 -8.00 0.15
CA GLY A 118 3.78 -7.45 1.36
C GLY A 118 2.90 -7.53 2.61
N ARG A 119 1.61 -7.84 2.48
CA ARG A 119 0.64 -7.92 3.58
C ARG A 119 0.59 -9.29 4.24
N ALA A 120 0.64 -10.36 3.43
CA ALA A 120 0.31 -11.71 3.85
C ALA A 120 1.06 -12.79 3.04
N ARG A 121 0.96 -14.05 3.47
CA ARG A 121 1.40 -15.22 2.68
C ARG A 121 0.50 -16.43 2.91
N ASP A 122 0.49 -17.37 1.97
CA ASP A 122 -0.07 -18.70 2.16
C ASP A 122 0.71 -19.42 3.30
N PRO A 123 0.02 -19.94 4.33
CA PRO A 123 0.64 -20.48 5.54
C PRO A 123 1.55 -21.70 5.32
N ILE A 124 1.51 -22.38 4.17
CA ILE A 124 2.46 -23.45 3.85
C ILE A 124 3.63 -23.00 2.96
N TYR A 125 3.65 -21.76 2.49
CA TYR A 125 4.75 -21.25 1.66
C TYR A 125 5.92 -20.75 2.50
N GLU A 126 6.95 -21.59 2.67
CA GLU A 126 8.24 -21.25 3.32
C GLU A 126 8.06 -20.55 4.69
N SER A 127 7.09 -21.04 5.47
CA SER A 127 6.66 -20.48 6.76
C SER A 127 7.52 -20.91 7.95
N ASN A 128 8.38 -21.92 7.81
CA ASN A 128 9.29 -22.43 8.87
C ASN A 128 10.08 -21.34 9.66
N PRO A 129 10.49 -20.19 9.08
CA PRO A 129 11.17 -19.12 9.83
C PRO A 129 10.27 -18.30 10.75
N PHE A 130 8.95 -18.43 10.64
CA PHE A 130 7.96 -17.67 11.41
C PHE A 130 7.33 -18.55 12.50
N PHE A 131 6.92 -17.94 13.62
CA PHE A 131 6.10 -18.61 14.64
C PHE A 131 4.71 -17.95 14.75
N ALA A 132 3.81 -18.50 15.56
CA ALA A 132 2.42 -18.03 15.62
C ALA A 132 2.29 -16.53 15.94
N GLY A 133 3.11 -16.00 16.85
CA GLY A 133 3.09 -14.59 17.23
C GLY A 133 3.57 -13.61 16.14
N HIS A 134 4.09 -14.11 15.01
CA HIS A 134 4.42 -13.28 13.84
C HIS A 134 3.22 -13.01 12.92
N TRP A 135 2.05 -13.61 13.18
CA TRP A 135 0.80 -13.35 12.45
C TRP A 135 -0.10 -12.37 13.22
N ILE A 136 -1.03 -11.71 12.52
CA ILE A 136 -2.08 -10.92 13.16
C ILE A 136 -3.33 -11.79 13.35
N TYR A 137 -3.85 -11.80 14.56
CA TYR A 137 -5.12 -12.42 14.92
C TYR A 137 -6.21 -11.36 15.09
N TYR A 138 -7.47 -11.77 15.02
CA TYR A 138 -8.56 -11.01 15.64
C TYR A 138 -8.58 -11.28 17.15
N ASN A 139 -9.27 -10.43 17.92
CA ASN A 139 -9.68 -10.84 19.27
C ASN A 139 -10.55 -12.11 19.19
N GLY A 140 -10.37 -13.00 20.17
CA GLY A 140 -10.87 -14.37 20.18
C GLY A 140 -11.41 -14.80 21.55
N ALA A 141 -11.52 -16.11 21.77
CA ALA A 141 -12.28 -16.69 22.87
C ALA A 141 -11.46 -17.67 23.73
N THR A 142 -11.79 -17.75 25.02
CA THR A 142 -11.23 -18.76 25.93
C THR A 142 -11.88 -20.11 25.68
N ILE A 143 -11.07 -21.18 25.60
CA ILE A 143 -11.56 -22.55 25.43
C ILE A 143 -12.01 -23.10 26.79
N GLN A 144 -13.26 -23.57 26.87
CA GLN A 144 -13.91 -23.97 28.13
C GLN A 144 -13.81 -25.47 28.46
N ASN A 145 -13.44 -26.31 27.50
CA ASN A 145 -13.19 -27.75 27.69
C ASN A 145 -11.69 -28.11 27.56
N ASN A 146 -11.32 -29.31 28.01
CA ASN A 146 -9.99 -29.85 27.76
C ASN A 146 -9.87 -30.32 26.31
N LEU A 147 -8.71 -30.09 25.70
CA LEU A 147 -8.30 -30.65 24.41
C LEU A 147 -7.17 -31.66 24.62
N LEU A 148 -7.28 -32.82 23.99
CA LEU A 148 -6.21 -33.82 23.90
C LEU A 148 -5.27 -33.50 22.73
N ALA A 149 -4.05 -34.05 22.78
CA ALA A 149 -3.03 -33.92 21.74
C ALA A 149 -3.27 -34.90 20.56
N GLU A 150 -4.51 -34.90 20.05
CA GLU A 150 -5.00 -35.89 19.09
C GLU A 150 -5.31 -35.26 17.73
N LYS A 151 -5.08 -36.02 16.66
CA LYS A 151 -5.39 -35.62 15.27
C LYS A 151 -6.85 -35.92 14.94
N GLY A 152 -7.41 -35.10 14.06
CA GLY A 152 -8.75 -35.30 13.50
C GLY A 152 -9.63 -34.07 13.68
N VAL A 153 -10.94 -34.30 13.71
CA VAL A 153 -11.95 -33.26 13.94
C VAL A 153 -12.38 -33.30 15.41
N VAL A 154 -12.50 -32.12 16.03
CA VAL A 154 -12.98 -31.98 17.41
C VAL A 154 -13.95 -30.81 17.53
N GLU A 155 -15.00 -30.97 18.32
CA GLU A 155 -15.84 -29.88 18.80
C GLU A 155 -15.26 -29.32 20.10
N ILE A 156 -15.12 -27.99 20.20
CA ILE A 156 -14.77 -27.31 21.44
C ILE A 156 -15.82 -26.31 21.83
N LYS A 157 -16.00 -26.12 23.14
CA LYS A 157 -16.79 -25.03 23.71
C LYS A 157 -15.89 -23.84 23.97
N VAL A 158 -16.33 -22.66 23.57
CA VAL A 158 -15.60 -21.39 23.70
C VAL A 158 -16.42 -20.38 24.50
N SER A 159 -15.77 -19.32 25.01
CA SER A 159 -16.45 -18.25 25.74
C SER A 159 -17.38 -17.39 24.86
N ASP A 160 -17.09 -17.29 23.57
CA ASP A 160 -17.89 -16.62 22.54
C ASP A 160 -17.57 -17.22 21.17
N ALA A 161 -18.56 -17.87 20.54
CA ALA A 161 -18.42 -18.47 19.21
C ALA A 161 -18.66 -17.47 18.06
N SER A 162 -19.24 -16.29 18.33
CA SER A 162 -19.47 -15.24 17.32
C SER A 162 -18.18 -14.60 16.78
N LEU A 163 -17.05 -14.84 17.47
CA LEU A 163 -15.71 -14.41 17.09
C LEU A 163 -15.09 -15.26 15.95
N PHE A 164 -15.77 -16.29 15.45
CA PHE A 164 -15.31 -17.18 14.37
C PHE A 164 -16.31 -17.20 13.20
N LYS A 165 -15.82 -17.32 11.96
CA LYS A 165 -16.68 -17.25 10.76
C LYS A 165 -16.40 -18.37 9.75
N THR A 166 -17.47 -19.07 9.37
CA THR A 166 -17.51 -19.89 8.15
C THR A 166 -17.77 -19.02 6.91
N ASN A 167 -17.62 -19.58 5.71
CA ASN A 167 -17.99 -18.92 4.44
C ASN A 167 -17.32 -17.54 4.21
N THR A 168 -16.02 -17.47 4.53
CA THR A 168 -15.12 -16.32 4.39
C THR A 168 -14.28 -16.40 3.10
N GLY A 169 -13.39 -15.42 2.92
CA GLY A 169 -12.55 -15.23 1.74
C GLY A 169 -13.29 -14.65 0.55
N LEU A 170 -12.56 -14.31 -0.51
CA LEU A 170 -13.04 -13.60 -1.71
C LEU A 170 -14.35 -14.15 -2.26
N ASN A 171 -14.44 -15.48 -2.40
CA ASN A 171 -15.58 -16.18 -2.99
C ASN A 171 -16.52 -16.80 -1.94
N LYS A 172 -16.37 -16.46 -0.64
CA LYS A 172 -17.09 -17.07 0.49
C LYS A 172 -17.00 -18.61 0.57
N ALA A 173 -15.95 -19.18 -0.03
CA ALA A 173 -15.79 -20.63 -0.25
C ALA A 173 -14.73 -21.28 0.66
N LYS A 174 -14.38 -20.61 1.76
CA LYS A 174 -13.42 -21.06 2.79
C LYS A 174 -14.01 -20.80 4.17
N ASN A 175 -13.49 -21.45 5.19
CA ASN A 175 -13.69 -21.06 6.58
C ASN A 175 -12.40 -20.42 7.10
N GLU A 176 -12.47 -19.71 8.23
CA GLU A 176 -11.28 -19.09 8.84
C GLU A 176 -10.26 -20.13 9.34
N ASP A 177 -8.98 -19.76 9.25
CA ASP A 177 -7.92 -20.45 9.97
C ASP A 177 -7.84 -19.88 11.39
N VAL A 178 -7.57 -20.74 12.37
CA VAL A 178 -7.58 -20.39 13.80
C VAL A 178 -6.25 -20.79 14.43
N GLY A 179 -5.68 -19.88 15.22
CA GLY A 179 -4.60 -20.20 16.15
C GLY A 179 -5.17 -20.57 17.51
N ILE A 180 -4.72 -21.70 18.08
CA ILE A 180 -4.94 -22.04 19.49
C ILE A 180 -3.64 -21.82 20.24
N CYS A 181 -3.68 -21.24 21.44
CA CYS A 181 -2.53 -21.15 22.34
C CYS A 181 -2.91 -21.34 23.82
N GLU A 182 -1.91 -21.57 24.67
CA GLU A 182 -2.07 -21.54 26.12
C GLU A 182 -2.28 -20.11 26.64
N LEU A 183 -2.95 -19.96 27.79
CA LEU A 183 -2.98 -18.70 28.53
C LEU A 183 -1.88 -18.66 29.59
N ASP A 184 -1.19 -17.52 29.72
CA ASP A 184 -0.11 -17.29 30.68
C ASP A 184 -0.59 -16.98 32.11
N ALA A 185 0.31 -16.57 33.00
CA ALA A 185 -0.01 -16.28 34.40
C ALA A 185 -1.03 -15.13 34.56
N ASP A 186 -0.96 -14.11 33.70
CA ASP A 186 -1.82 -12.92 33.72
C ASP A 186 -3.12 -13.12 32.93
N GLY A 187 -3.25 -14.26 32.23
CA GLY A 187 -4.41 -14.61 31.42
C GLY A 187 -4.32 -14.16 29.97
N LYS A 188 -3.11 -13.87 29.47
CA LYS A 188 -2.86 -13.44 28.08
C LYS A 188 -2.47 -14.61 27.15
N PRO A 189 -2.72 -14.53 25.84
CA PRO A 189 -2.32 -15.52 24.84
C PRO A 189 -0.80 -15.76 24.77
N ASN A 190 -0.36 -17.00 24.98
CA ASN A 190 1.04 -17.41 24.87
C ASN A 190 1.33 -18.09 23.52
N TRP A 191 1.59 -17.28 22.50
CA TRP A 191 1.85 -17.74 21.12
C TRP A 191 3.14 -18.54 20.91
N HIS A 192 3.97 -18.78 21.94
CA HIS A 192 5.03 -19.79 21.87
C HIS A 192 4.49 -21.23 22.05
N ASN A 193 3.35 -21.37 22.73
CA ASN A 193 2.73 -22.65 23.04
C ASN A 193 1.44 -22.83 22.24
N SER A 194 1.60 -22.84 20.91
CA SER A 194 0.51 -22.71 19.94
C SER A 194 0.34 -23.90 19.00
N GLU A 195 -0.86 -24.03 18.44
CA GLU A 195 -1.22 -24.91 17.32
C GLU A 195 -2.00 -24.09 16.28
N GLN A 196 -1.93 -24.47 15.00
CA GLN A 196 -2.75 -23.88 13.94
C GLN A 196 -3.77 -24.91 13.46
N VAL A 197 -5.04 -24.52 13.36
CA VAL A 197 -6.18 -25.41 13.07
C VAL A 197 -7.08 -24.77 12.01
N LYS A 198 -7.88 -25.58 11.30
CA LYS A 198 -8.90 -25.07 10.38
C LYS A 198 -10.28 -25.10 11.02
N LEU A 199 -11.04 -24.02 10.91
CA LEU A 199 -12.44 -23.98 11.29
C LEU A 199 -13.31 -24.80 10.32
N LEU A 200 -14.16 -25.68 10.83
CA LEU A 200 -15.09 -26.48 10.03
C LEU A 200 -16.53 -25.99 10.19
N ASP A 201 -16.96 -25.65 11.41
CA ASP A 201 -18.29 -25.11 11.69
C ASP A 201 -18.35 -24.27 12.98
N VAL A 202 -19.43 -23.50 13.16
CA VAL A 202 -19.66 -22.57 14.29
C VAL A 202 -21.12 -22.65 14.74
N ASP A 203 -21.39 -23.05 15.99
CA ASP A 203 -22.69 -22.89 16.63
C ASP A 203 -22.65 -21.80 17.71
N ILE A 204 -23.23 -20.65 17.37
CA ILE A 204 -23.38 -19.49 18.27
C ILE A 204 -24.37 -19.79 19.42
N GLY A 205 -25.32 -20.69 19.22
CA GLY A 205 -26.34 -21.05 20.22
C GLY A 205 -25.77 -21.86 21.39
N SER A 206 -24.99 -22.90 21.11
CA SER A 206 -24.29 -23.66 22.15
C SER A 206 -22.92 -23.07 22.54
N ASN A 207 -22.43 -22.05 21.81
CA ASN A 207 -21.06 -21.53 21.88
C ASN A 207 -19.99 -22.62 21.68
N THR A 208 -20.14 -23.38 20.58
CA THR A 208 -19.15 -24.36 20.13
C THR A 208 -18.60 -24.03 18.75
N ILE A 209 -17.38 -24.49 18.47
CA ILE A 209 -16.77 -24.47 17.15
C ILE A 209 -16.15 -25.84 16.85
N MET A 210 -16.28 -26.29 15.61
CA MET A 210 -15.71 -27.56 15.13
C MET A 210 -14.41 -27.30 14.37
N LEU A 211 -13.34 -28.03 14.69
CA LEU A 211 -11.96 -27.74 14.28
C LEU A 211 -11.23 -28.97 13.74
N GLU A 212 -10.48 -28.80 12.66
CA GLU A 212 -9.49 -29.77 12.16
C GLU A 212 -8.11 -29.52 12.83
N ARG A 213 -7.59 -30.50 13.56
CA ARG A 213 -6.40 -30.38 14.42
C ARG A 213 -5.06 -30.59 13.68
N GLY A 214 -4.03 -29.84 14.08
CA GLY A 214 -2.66 -29.98 13.56
C GLY A 214 -2.51 -29.60 12.08
N CYS A 215 -3.05 -28.45 11.68
CA CYS A 215 -2.94 -27.93 10.32
C CYS A 215 -1.63 -27.14 10.11
N TYR A 216 -1.37 -26.79 8.84
CA TYR A 216 -0.38 -25.77 8.43
C TYR A 216 1.04 -25.99 8.99
N GLY A 217 1.48 -27.25 9.04
CA GLY A 217 2.81 -27.64 9.53
C GLY A 217 2.93 -27.78 11.05
N THR A 218 1.86 -27.51 11.81
CA THR A 218 1.83 -27.76 13.26
C THR A 218 1.38 -29.20 13.60
N VAL A 219 1.45 -29.55 14.88
CA VAL A 219 0.99 -30.84 15.41
C VAL A 219 0.02 -30.62 16.58
N PRO A 220 -0.93 -31.53 16.84
CA PRO A 220 -1.87 -31.36 17.94
C PRO A 220 -1.20 -31.26 19.31
N ARG A 221 -1.56 -30.25 20.09
CA ARG A 221 -1.13 -30.07 21.49
C ARG A 221 -2.29 -30.36 22.45
N ALA A 222 -1.97 -30.71 23.69
CA ALA A 222 -2.98 -30.77 24.75
C ALA A 222 -3.19 -29.36 25.32
N PHE A 223 -4.44 -28.97 25.55
CA PHE A 223 -4.80 -27.68 26.16
C PHE A 223 -5.80 -27.90 27.30
N ARG A 224 -5.69 -27.12 28.38
CA ARG A 224 -6.56 -27.24 29.55
C ARG A 224 -7.73 -26.26 29.48
N ALA A 225 -8.89 -26.72 29.96
CA ALA A 225 -10.09 -25.91 30.12
C ALA A 225 -9.81 -24.60 30.87
N ASN A 226 -10.30 -23.49 30.34
CA ASN A 226 -10.14 -22.12 30.86
C ASN A 226 -8.67 -21.67 31.04
N ARG A 227 -7.73 -22.34 30.35
CA ARG A 227 -6.29 -22.06 30.35
C ARG A 227 -5.70 -22.04 28.92
N ALA A 228 -6.57 -21.88 27.92
CA ALA A 228 -6.20 -21.80 26.52
C ALA A 228 -7.19 -20.90 25.75
N TYR A 229 -6.75 -20.41 24.60
CA TYR A 229 -7.39 -19.36 23.83
C TYR A 229 -7.37 -19.72 22.34
N ALA A 230 -8.47 -19.44 21.65
CA ALA A 230 -8.61 -19.61 20.21
C ALA A 230 -8.89 -18.26 19.55
N ALA A 231 -8.19 -17.93 18.47
CA ALA A 231 -8.41 -16.71 17.70
C ALA A 231 -8.29 -16.96 16.20
N ALA A 232 -9.21 -16.38 15.42
CA ALA A 232 -9.14 -16.43 13.96
C ALA A 232 -7.99 -15.55 13.44
N HIS A 233 -7.24 -16.03 12.44
CA HIS A 233 -6.25 -15.24 11.72
C HIS A 233 -6.91 -14.05 11.01
N VAL A 234 -6.18 -12.95 10.87
CA VAL A 234 -6.51 -11.90 9.90
C VAL A 234 -5.99 -12.34 8.54
N THR A 235 -6.90 -12.47 7.56
CA THR A 235 -6.60 -13.14 6.29
C THR A 235 -7.09 -12.40 5.03
N GLU A 236 -6.48 -12.75 3.89
CA GLU A 236 -6.98 -12.43 2.55
C GLU A 236 -7.07 -13.69 1.65
N GLY A 237 -7.46 -13.49 0.39
CA GLY A 237 -7.62 -14.57 -0.58
C GLY A 237 -8.83 -15.46 -0.27
N SER A 238 -8.81 -16.77 -0.52
CA SER A 238 -7.73 -17.51 -1.18
C SER A 238 -7.60 -17.10 -2.65
N TRP A 239 -6.41 -16.70 -3.10
CA TRP A 239 -6.18 -16.35 -4.50
C TRP A 239 -5.96 -17.62 -5.33
N GLY A 240 -6.74 -17.79 -6.41
CA GLY A 240 -6.68 -18.98 -7.27
C GLY A 240 -7.37 -20.23 -6.70
N LYS A 241 -7.46 -21.28 -7.52
CA LYS A 241 -8.15 -22.54 -7.18
C LYS A 241 -7.25 -23.43 -6.32
N GLY A 242 -7.71 -23.74 -5.11
CA GLY A 242 -7.05 -24.72 -4.21
C GLY A 242 -6.13 -24.10 -3.16
N SER A 243 -5.67 -22.86 -3.33
CA SER A 243 -4.83 -22.13 -2.37
C SER A 243 -5.50 -21.96 -0.99
N ASN A 244 -4.71 -21.67 0.05
CA ASN A 244 -5.22 -21.39 1.38
C ASN A 244 -5.72 -19.93 1.51
N LEU A 245 -6.32 -19.59 2.66
CA LEU A 245 -6.35 -18.19 3.08
C LEU A 245 -4.91 -17.75 3.39
N MET A 246 -4.56 -16.52 3.08
CA MET A 246 -3.22 -15.99 3.38
C MET A 246 -3.23 -15.23 4.71
N TRP A 247 -2.26 -15.46 5.58
CA TRP A 247 -2.19 -14.87 6.93
C TRP A 247 -1.36 -13.59 6.94
N TYR A 248 -1.84 -12.57 7.66
CA TYR A 248 -1.24 -11.24 7.68
C TYR A 248 0.02 -11.20 8.55
N TYR A 249 1.11 -10.60 8.03
CA TYR A 249 2.32 -10.36 8.80
C TYR A 249 2.07 -9.33 9.92
N ASN A 250 2.46 -9.65 11.14
CA ASN A 250 2.44 -8.70 12.25
C ASN A 250 3.69 -7.81 12.24
N PHE A 251 3.64 -6.73 11.47
CA PHE A 251 4.74 -5.76 11.41
C PHE A 251 4.93 -4.93 12.69
N SER A 252 3.98 -4.94 13.62
CA SER A 252 3.98 -4.06 14.80
C SER A 252 5.29 -4.16 15.60
N PRO A 253 5.86 -3.05 16.12
CA PRO A 253 6.95 -3.11 17.09
C PRO A 253 6.52 -3.77 18.42
N LEU A 254 5.22 -4.01 18.63
CA LEU A 254 4.66 -4.78 19.74
C LEU A 254 4.39 -6.26 19.38
N CYS A 255 4.64 -6.69 18.14
CA CYS A 255 4.56 -8.09 17.74
C CYS A 255 5.40 -8.98 18.68
N PRO A 256 4.88 -10.13 19.15
CA PRO A 256 5.65 -11.11 19.89
C PRO A 256 6.98 -11.46 19.22
N ARG A 257 8.04 -11.52 20.03
CA ARG A 257 9.38 -11.92 19.57
C ARG A 257 9.49 -13.42 19.60
N ASP A 258 10.19 -14.00 18.62
CA ASP A 258 10.54 -15.42 18.65
C ASP A 258 11.64 -15.72 19.69
N LYS A 259 12.04 -17.00 19.78
CA LYS A 259 13.12 -17.48 20.66
C LYS A 259 14.51 -16.83 20.38
N GLU A 260 14.67 -16.15 19.25
CA GLU A 260 15.89 -15.46 18.81
C GLU A 260 15.75 -13.93 18.93
N GLY A 261 14.64 -13.45 19.52
CA GLY A 261 14.34 -12.02 19.73
C GLY A 261 13.73 -11.30 18.53
N LYS A 262 13.38 -12.01 17.45
CA LYS A 262 12.97 -11.43 16.15
C LYS A 262 11.46 -11.29 16.02
N GLN A 263 11.01 -10.25 15.33
CA GLN A 263 9.61 -10.00 14.96
C GLN A 263 9.36 -10.38 13.50
N ALA A 264 8.10 -10.43 13.05
CA ALA A 264 7.75 -10.82 11.68
C ALA A 264 8.48 -9.97 10.62
N ALA A 265 8.64 -8.66 10.89
CA ALA A 265 9.41 -7.71 10.11
C ALA A 265 10.88 -8.11 9.93
N ASP A 266 11.51 -8.68 10.95
CA ASP A 266 12.91 -9.09 10.93
C ASP A 266 13.11 -10.35 10.08
N ILE A 267 12.19 -11.31 10.23
CA ILE A 267 12.17 -12.56 9.48
C ILE A 267 11.92 -12.29 8.00
N LEU A 268 10.89 -11.50 7.67
CA LEU A 268 10.53 -11.20 6.28
C LEU A 268 11.63 -10.38 5.57
N ALA A 269 12.22 -9.39 6.24
CA ALA A 269 13.33 -8.61 5.67
C ALA A 269 14.55 -9.49 5.38
N GLY A 270 14.93 -10.37 6.32
CA GLY A 270 16.02 -11.32 6.13
C GLY A 270 15.75 -12.35 5.04
N GLN A 271 14.53 -12.89 4.98
CA GLN A 271 14.10 -13.84 3.95
C GLN A 271 14.17 -13.21 2.55
N LEU A 272 13.56 -12.03 2.36
CA LEU A 272 13.62 -11.30 1.09
C LEU A 272 15.05 -10.93 0.68
N ALA A 273 15.87 -10.40 1.61
CA ALA A 273 17.26 -10.09 1.35
C ALA A 273 18.06 -11.32 0.88
N SER A 274 17.87 -12.48 1.54
CA SER A 274 18.51 -13.74 1.14
C SER A 274 18.18 -14.18 -0.30
N TRP A 275 17.04 -13.76 -0.85
CA TRP A 275 16.65 -14.09 -2.21
C TRP A 275 17.33 -13.18 -3.25
N PHE A 276 17.57 -11.90 -2.94
CA PHE A 276 18.23 -10.94 -3.83
C PHE A 276 19.77 -10.91 -3.75
N HIS A 277 20.34 -11.47 -2.68
CA HIS A 277 21.79 -11.65 -2.53
C HIS A 277 22.36 -12.63 -3.58
N LYS A 278 23.71 -12.68 -3.68
CA LYS A 278 24.43 -13.58 -4.58
C LYS A 278 24.02 -15.03 -4.35
N ASP A 279 23.87 -15.78 -5.44
CA ASP A 279 23.41 -17.18 -5.45
C ASP A 279 21.96 -17.38 -4.96
N GLY A 280 21.25 -16.28 -4.65
CA GLY A 280 19.83 -16.27 -4.30
C GLY A 280 18.90 -16.28 -5.52
N ARG A 281 17.69 -16.84 -5.36
CA ARG A 281 16.73 -17.07 -6.47
C ARG A 281 16.30 -15.81 -7.24
N LEU A 282 16.44 -14.63 -6.63
CA LEU A 282 16.12 -13.31 -7.19
C LEU A 282 17.38 -12.45 -7.42
N GLU A 283 18.60 -13.00 -7.43
CA GLU A 283 19.84 -12.23 -7.67
C GLU A 283 19.75 -11.38 -8.95
N LYS A 284 19.16 -11.96 -10.01
CA LYS A 284 18.96 -11.30 -11.31
C LYS A 284 17.78 -10.32 -11.34
N PHE A 285 16.94 -10.21 -10.31
CA PHE A 285 15.89 -9.20 -10.28
C PHE A 285 16.46 -7.83 -9.91
N ASP A 286 15.88 -6.76 -10.46
CA ASP A 286 16.30 -5.37 -10.22
C ASP A 286 15.68 -4.78 -8.94
N GLY A 287 14.63 -5.41 -8.38
CA GLY A 287 13.98 -4.96 -7.16
C GLY A 287 12.67 -5.67 -6.86
N VAL A 288 11.95 -5.16 -5.86
CA VAL A 288 10.63 -5.63 -5.43
C VAL A 288 9.59 -4.51 -5.50
N GLU A 289 8.46 -4.81 -6.11
CA GLU A 289 7.17 -4.14 -5.89
C GLU A 289 6.40 -4.93 -4.82
N PHE A 290 5.79 -4.22 -3.86
CA PHE A 290 4.99 -4.84 -2.81
C PHE A 290 3.49 -4.63 -3.01
N ASP A 291 2.79 -5.68 -3.47
CA ASP A 291 1.32 -5.75 -3.51
C ASP A 291 0.77 -5.60 -2.09
N VAL A 292 -0.25 -4.76 -1.94
CA VAL A 292 -1.07 -4.55 -0.73
C VAL A 292 -0.29 -4.29 0.56
N LEU A 293 0.97 -3.82 0.48
CA LEU A 293 1.76 -3.45 1.66
C LEU A 293 1.22 -2.16 2.27
N HIS A 294 0.15 -2.28 3.04
CA HIS A 294 -0.51 -1.15 3.67
C HIS A 294 0.31 -0.57 4.83
N HIS A 295 0.21 0.75 5.03
CA HIS A 295 0.67 1.42 6.24
C HIS A 295 -0.36 1.29 7.38
N VAL A 296 -1.65 1.12 7.06
CA VAL A 296 -2.73 0.86 8.03
C VAL A 296 -3.33 -0.51 7.77
N PRO A 297 -3.41 -1.41 8.77
CA PRO A 297 -3.91 -2.76 8.53
C PRO A 297 -5.42 -2.69 8.22
N ARG A 298 -5.87 -3.49 7.25
CA ARG A 298 -7.24 -3.45 6.71
C ARG A 298 -7.81 -4.86 6.69
N SER A 299 -8.93 -5.10 7.34
CA SER A 299 -9.60 -6.42 7.33
C SER A 299 -11.11 -6.30 7.48
N ASN A 300 -11.83 -7.37 7.11
CA ASN A 300 -13.29 -7.46 7.21
C ASN A 300 -13.72 -7.92 8.62
N ALA A 301 -13.29 -7.17 9.63
CA ALA A 301 -13.37 -7.57 11.04
C ALA A 301 -14.80 -7.75 11.55
N GLY A 302 -15.72 -6.86 11.16
CA GLY A 302 -17.11 -6.87 11.62
C GLY A 302 -17.21 -6.38 13.07
N ALA A 303 -17.77 -7.21 13.96
CA ALA A 303 -17.80 -6.93 15.40
C ALA A 303 -16.47 -7.20 16.13
N ARG A 304 -15.49 -7.81 15.44
CA ARG A 304 -14.13 -8.06 15.96
C ARG A 304 -13.23 -6.87 15.65
N GLY A 305 -12.09 -6.79 16.33
CA GLY A 305 -10.96 -5.95 15.92
C GLY A 305 -9.67 -6.77 15.79
N LEU A 306 -8.63 -6.15 15.20
CA LEU A 306 -7.32 -6.77 15.04
C LEU A 306 -6.52 -6.64 16.33
N ASP A 307 -5.71 -7.64 16.64
CA ASP A 307 -4.84 -7.71 17.81
C ASP A 307 -3.38 -7.78 17.32
N VAL A 308 -2.64 -6.65 17.36
CA VAL A 308 -1.24 -6.59 16.87
C VAL A 308 -0.18 -6.60 17.97
N ASN A 309 -0.55 -6.42 19.24
CA ASN A 309 0.32 -6.77 20.37
C ASN A 309 0.19 -8.25 20.77
N ALA A 310 -0.82 -8.94 20.24
CA ALA A 310 -1.17 -10.35 20.42
C ALA A 310 -1.60 -10.71 21.85
N ASP A 311 -2.12 -9.76 22.63
CA ASP A 311 -2.47 -9.92 24.05
C ASP A 311 -3.92 -10.31 24.32
N GLY A 312 -4.70 -10.53 23.26
CA GLY A 312 -6.10 -10.95 23.29
C GLY A 312 -7.11 -9.81 23.19
N ILE A 313 -6.66 -8.55 23.28
CA ILE A 313 -7.50 -7.35 23.21
C ILE A 313 -7.26 -6.65 21.87
N ALA A 314 -8.33 -6.28 21.17
CA ALA A 314 -8.22 -5.61 19.88
C ALA A 314 -7.67 -4.18 20.00
N ASP A 315 -6.45 -3.95 19.51
CA ASP A 315 -5.82 -2.63 19.38
C ASP A 315 -6.01 -1.99 17.98
N ASN A 316 -6.43 -2.78 16.99
CA ASN A 316 -6.58 -2.40 15.58
C ASN A 316 -5.31 -1.76 14.96
N GLY A 317 -4.12 -2.11 15.47
CA GLY A 317 -2.86 -1.50 15.05
C GLY A 317 -2.58 -0.13 15.69
N ILE A 318 -3.32 0.26 16.74
CA ILE A 318 -3.18 1.53 17.46
C ILE A 318 -3.06 1.27 18.97
N PHE A 319 -1.85 1.38 19.51
CA PHE A 319 -1.59 1.21 20.94
C PHE A 319 -1.31 2.57 21.60
N ASN A 320 -2.02 2.90 22.68
CA ASN A 320 -1.92 4.19 23.38
C ASN A 320 -2.02 5.43 22.46
N GLY A 321 -2.88 5.37 21.43
CA GLY A 321 -3.06 6.44 20.44
C GLY A 321 -1.94 6.56 19.40
N VAL A 322 -0.93 5.69 19.43
CA VAL A 322 0.13 5.59 18.42
C VAL A 322 -0.19 4.43 17.48
N GLN A 323 -0.21 4.70 16.16
CA GLN A 323 -0.44 3.67 15.16
C GLN A 323 0.84 2.85 14.98
N THR A 324 0.92 1.73 15.70
CA THR A 324 2.12 0.91 15.87
C THR A 324 2.41 0.08 14.63
N TYR A 325 1.39 -0.46 13.96
CA TYR A 325 1.57 -1.30 12.77
C TYR A 325 2.32 -0.57 11.65
N GLY A 326 1.94 0.68 11.31
CA GLY A 326 2.57 1.45 10.23
C GLY A 326 3.97 1.96 10.57
N ILE A 327 4.25 2.25 11.85
CA ILE A 327 5.63 2.42 12.35
C ILE A 327 6.44 1.15 12.08
N GLY A 328 5.85 -0.01 12.38
CA GLY A 328 6.37 -1.33 12.08
C GLY A 328 6.71 -1.54 10.61
N VAL A 329 5.79 -1.22 9.71
CA VAL A 329 5.99 -1.35 8.24
C VAL A 329 7.10 -0.43 7.74
N VAL A 330 7.19 0.82 8.23
CA VAL A 330 8.31 1.71 7.89
C VAL A 330 9.64 1.15 8.42
N ASN A 331 9.66 0.56 9.62
CA ASN A 331 10.86 -0.08 10.18
C ASN A 331 11.27 -1.35 9.42
N PHE A 332 10.31 -2.16 8.93
CA PHE A 332 10.54 -3.26 8.00
C PHE A 332 11.23 -2.78 6.72
N LEU A 333 10.65 -1.76 6.06
CA LEU A 333 11.21 -1.20 4.83
C LEU A 333 12.61 -0.59 5.04
N LYS A 334 12.86 0.06 6.18
CA LYS A 334 14.22 0.50 6.57
C LYS A 334 15.20 -0.66 6.68
N LYS A 335 14.82 -1.75 7.35
CA LYS A 335 15.67 -2.93 7.54
C LYS A 335 15.96 -3.60 6.20
N LEU A 336 14.94 -3.79 5.36
CA LEU A 336 15.10 -4.34 4.02
C LEU A 336 16.00 -3.45 3.13
N ARG A 337 15.81 -2.12 3.15
CA ARG A 337 16.71 -1.18 2.45
C ARG A 337 18.16 -1.29 2.95
N GLY A 338 18.36 -1.44 4.26
CA GLY A 338 19.70 -1.65 4.84
C GLY A 338 20.37 -2.96 4.42
N MET A 339 19.58 -3.99 4.08
CA MET A 339 20.08 -5.29 3.61
C MET A 339 20.28 -5.34 2.08
N LEU A 340 19.36 -4.76 1.30
CA LEU A 340 19.43 -4.75 -0.17
C LEU A 340 20.36 -3.66 -0.74
N GLY A 341 20.58 -2.58 0.01
CA GLY A 341 21.36 -1.42 -0.44
C GLY A 341 20.62 -0.59 -1.50
N ASP A 342 21.40 0.14 -2.30
CA ASP A 342 20.92 1.10 -3.31
C ASP A 342 20.98 0.55 -4.75
N ASP A 343 21.45 -0.69 -4.94
CA ASP A 343 21.46 -1.41 -6.22
C ASP A 343 20.21 -2.26 -6.45
N ARG A 344 19.12 -1.99 -5.71
CA ARG A 344 17.79 -2.59 -5.91
C ARG A 344 16.68 -1.57 -5.73
N LEU A 345 15.62 -1.69 -6.53
CA LEU A 345 14.37 -0.98 -6.30
C LEU A 345 13.61 -1.62 -5.13
N ILE A 346 12.97 -0.79 -4.32
CA ILE A 346 11.96 -1.21 -3.32
C ILE A 346 10.80 -0.24 -3.48
N MET A 347 9.63 -0.74 -3.83
CA MET A 347 8.44 0.03 -4.19
C MET A 347 7.18 -0.66 -3.61
N ALA A 348 6.06 0.06 -3.54
CA ALA A 348 4.78 -0.43 -3.00
C ALA A 348 3.62 0.47 -3.45
N ASP A 349 2.37 0.01 -3.32
CA ASP A 349 1.19 0.83 -3.66
C ASP A 349 1.13 2.20 -2.96
N ASN A 350 0.60 3.21 -3.65
CA ASN A 350 0.03 4.42 -3.04
C ASN A 350 -1.02 5.15 -3.91
N ASP A 351 -2.24 4.62 -3.99
CA ASP A 351 -3.42 5.33 -4.50
C ASP A 351 -4.47 5.63 -3.41
N ARG A 352 -4.47 4.89 -2.28
CA ARG A 352 -5.45 5.02 -1.18
C ARG A 352 -4.83 5.37 0.17
N TRP A 353 -5.61 5.95 1.08
CA TRP A 353 -5.13 6.50 2.37
C TRP A 353 -4.42 5.51 3.30
N PHE A 354 -4.72 4.21 3.17
CA PHE A 354 -4.12 3.14 3.98
C PHE A 354 -2.85 2.53 3.36
N HIS A 355 -2.48 2.92 2.13
CA HIS A 355 -1.29 2.43 1.41
C HIS A 355 0.01 3.08 1.92
N GLN A 356 1.14 2.92 1.24
CA GLN A 356 2.45 3.26 1.80
C GLN A 356 2.67 4.75 2.08
N ARG A 357 3.60 5.01 3.01
CA ARG A 357 4.01 6.37 3.42
C ARG A 357 5.52 6.52 3.64
N ALA A 358 6.30 5.48 3.35
CA ALA A 358 7.74 5.33 3.64
C ALA A 358 8.66 6.11 2.67
N VAL A 359 8.54 7.44 2.65
CA VAL A 359 9.33 8.34 1.79
C VAL A 359 10.83 8.27 2.10
N GLY A 360 11.67 8.47 1.08
CA GLY A 360 13.14 8.36 1.16
C GLY A 360 13.70 6.94 1.36
N ILE A 361 12.83 5.94 1.57
CA ILE A 361 13.18 4.52 1.69
C ILE A 361 12.79 3.77 0.40
N LEU A 362 11.55 3.97 -0.04
CA LEU A 362 11.03 3.46 -1.31
C LEU A 362 11.54 4.29 -2.50
N ASN A 363 11.69 3.68 -3.67
CA ASN A 363 12.02 4.36 -4.93
C ASN A 363 10.79 5.06 -5.56
N GLY A 364 9.60 4.74 -5.10
CA GLY A 364 8.33 5.27 -5.58
C GLY A 364 7.25 4.20 -5.46
N ILE A 365 6.21 4.33 -6.29
CA ILE A 365 4.91 3.68 -6.05
C ILE A 365 4.27 3.04 -7.29
N GLU A 366 3.48 1.99 -7.07
CA GLU A 366 2.32 1.65 -7.92
C GLU A 366 1.14 2.57 -7.58
N SER A 367 0.45 3.07 -8.60
CA SER A 367 -0.95 3.52 -8.50
C SER A 367 -1.83 2.48 -9.17
N GLU A 368 -2.64 1.74 -8.39
CA GLU A 368 -3.35 0.52 -8.85
C GLU A 368 -4.18 0.75 -10.12
N THR A 369 -4.84 1.91 -10.18
CA THR A 369 -5.27 2.61 -11.40
C THR A 369 -5.06 4.12 -11.16
N PHE A 370 -5.66 5.00 -11.97
CA PHE A 370 -5.62 6.45 -11.76
C PHE A 370 -7.01 7.08 -11.99
N PRO A 371 -7.43 8.08 -11.17
CA PRO A 371 -6.67 8.70 -10.07
C PRO A 371 -6.59 7.85 -8.80
N THR A 372 -7.54 6.94 -8.59
CA THR A 372 -7.49 5.87 -7.58
C THR A 372 -8.16 4.61 -8.14
N GLY A 373 -7.85 3.44 -7.60
CA GLY A 373 -8.52 2.15 -7.84
C GLY A 373 -9.97 2.07 -7.33
N SER A 374 -10.69 3.18 -7.36
CA SER A 374 -12.11 3.34 -7.06
C SER A 374 -12.76 4.54 -7.77
N ASP A 375 -12.00 5.33 -8.54
CA ASP A 375 -12.47 6.54 -9.23
C ASP A 375 -12.42 6.34 -10.75
N ASP A 376 -13.54 5.88 -11.32
CA ASP A 376 -13.74 5.68 -12.76
C ASP A 376 -14.16 6.96 -13.51
N LYS A 377 -14.25 8.11 -12.80
CA LYS A 377 -14.77 9.38 -13.32
C LYS A 377 -13.76 10.52 -13.29
N PHE A 378 -12.56 10.26 -12.76
CA PHE A 378 -11.47 11.22 -12.57
C PHE A 378 -11.81 12.36 -11.61
N GLU A 379 -12.63 12.08 -10.60
CA GLU A 379 -13.11 13.05 -9.60
C GLU A 379 -12.00 13.48 -8.61
N ASP A 380 -11.00 12.62 -8.36
CA ASP A 380 -9.76 12.97 -7.63
C ASP A 380 -8.56 13.14 -8.58
N TRP A 381 -8.77 13.65 -9.80
CA TRP A 381 -7.70 13.93 -10.77
C TRP A 381 -6.50 14.66 -10.14
N ALA A 382 -6.78 15.73 -9.39
CA ALA A 382 -5.76 16.52 -8.71
C ALA A 382 -5.00 15.71 -7.65
N GLY A 383 -5.65 14.75 -6.97
CA GLY A 383 -5.02 13.90 -5.96
C GLY A 383 -4.12 12.86 -6.58
N GLY A 384 -4.52 12.27 -7.72
CA GLY A 384 -3.65 11.38 -8.49
C GLY A 384 -2.36 12.08 -8.91
N VAL A 385 -2.47 13.28 -9.50
CA VAL A 385 -1.31 14.12 -9.85
C VAL A 385 -0.49 14.47 -8.60
N ASN A 386 -1.14 14.89 -7.51
CA ASN A 386 -0.45 15.29 -6.28
C ASN A 386 0.27 14.13 -5.58
N ARG A 387 -0.27 12.90 -5.62
CA ARG A 387 0.42 11.69 -5.14
C ARG A 387 1.66 11.40 -5.96
N LEU A 388 1.53 11.27 -7.29
CA LEU A 388 2.66 10.99 -8.19
C LEU A 388 3.77 12.05 -8.06
N MET A 389 3.41 13.33 -8.04
CA MET A 389 4.38 14.43 -7.89
C MET A 389 4.99 14.50 -6.48
N PHE A 390 4.24 14.16 -5.42
CA PHE A 390 4.79 14.10 -4.06
C PHE A 390 5.84 13.00 -3.94
N TRP A 391 5.55 11.79 -4.44
CA TRP A 391 6.53 10.71 -4.44
C TRP A 391 7.71 11.03 -5.36
N SER A 392 7.47 11.62 -6.54
CA SER A 392 8.55 12.10 -7.41
C SER A 392 9.57 12.99 -6.67
N ALA A 393 9.09 13.92 -5.84
CA ALA A 393 9.95 14.82 -5.04
C ALA A 393 10.50 14.23 -3.72
N ASN A 394 10.04 13.05 -3.27
CA ASN A 394 10.32 12.52 -1.92
C ASN A 394 10.77 11.05 -1.86
N SER A 395 10.76 10.34 -2.98
CA SER A 395 11.32 8.98 -3.10
C SER A 395 12.84 8.95 -2.92
N ARG A 396 13.36 7.72 -2.85
CA ARG A 396 14.79 7.41 -2.94
C ARG A 396 15.21 7.30 -4.40
N GLU A 397 16.40 7.82 -4.71
CA GLU A 397 16.98 7.68 -6.05
C GLU A 397 17.42 6.22 -6.35
N PRO A 398 17.32 5.74 -7.61
CA PRO A 398 16.60 6.37 -8.72
C PRO A 398 15.09 6.33 -8.50
N VAL A 399 14.40 7.44 -8.79
CA VAL A 399 12.95 7.55 -8.59
C VAL A 399 12.17 6.83 -9.70
N SER A 400 11.18 6.02 -9.30
CA SER A 400 10.30 5.25 -10.19
C SER A 400 8.89 5.24 -9.64
N ASN A 401 7.95 5.94 -10.28
CA ASN A 401 6.50 5.82 -10.01
C ASN A 401 5.82 5.30 -11.28
N TYR A 402 4.73 4.55 -11.15
CA TYR A 402 3.93 4.16 -12.31
C TYR A 402 2.44 4.07 -12.01
N ILE A 403 1.63 4.12 -13.06
CA ILE A 403 0.22 3.78 -13.02
C ILE A 403 0.05 2.39 -13.64
N ALA A 404 -0.57 1.48 -12.90
CA ALA A 404 -0.86 0.15 -13.39
C ALA A 404 -2.15 0.11 -14.21
N ARG A 405 -2.20 -0.85 -15.14
CA ARG A 405 -3.44 -1.33 -15.78
C ARG A 405 -4.38 -0.22 -16.28
N PRO A 406 -3.94 0.66 -17.21
CA PRO A 406 -4.84 1.63 -17.86
C PRO A 406 -5.85 0.90 -18.76
N ASP A 407 -6.99 0.50 -18.19
CA ASP A 407 -8.06 -0.23 -18.87
C ASP A 407 -9.42 0.42 -18.59
N SER A 408 -10.08 0.88 -19.66
CA SER A 408 -11.44 1.44 -19.63
C SER A 408 -12.16 1.14 -20.94
N LYS A 409 -13.49 1.08 -20.88
CA LYS A 409 -14.37 0.99 -22.06
C LYS A 409 -14.27 2.24 -22.95
N ARG A 410 -13.74 3.36 -22.46
CA ARG A 410 -13.55 4.60 -23.24
C ARG A 410 -12.06 4.84 -23.48
N LEU A 411 -11.67 4.91 -24.75
CA LEU A 411 -10.30 5.27 -25.16
C LEU A 411 -9.84 6.64 -24.61
N ALA A 412 -10.80 7.55 -24.38
CA ALA A 412 -10.53 8.85 -23.75
C ALA A 412 -9.98 8.73 -22.32
N ASP A 413 -10.46 7.75 -21.54
CA ASP A 413 -10.02 7.55 -20.14
C ASP A 413 -8.60 7.00 -20.10
N ILE A 414 -8.30 6.03 -20.96
CA ILE A 414 -6.97 5.49 -21.15
C ILE A 414 -6.01 6.62 -21.53
N ARG A 415 -6.36 7.46 -22.51
CA ARG A 415 -5.56 8.63 -22.90
C ARG A 415 -5.40 9.66 -21.79
N LEU A 416 -6.39 9.84 -20.91
CA LEU A 416 -6.28 10.66 -19.71
C LEU A 416 -5.29 10.07 -18.70
N VAL A 417 -5.27 8.75 -18.48
CA VAL A 417 -4.27 8.07 -17.64
C VAL A 417 -2.86 8.19 -18.24
N LEU A 418 -2.71 7.98 -19.54
CA LEU A 418 -1.43 8.15 -20.25
C LEU A 418 -0.91 9.59 -20.16
N ALA A 419 -1.80 10.58 -20.29
CA ALA A 419 -1.47 11.99 -20.10
C ALA A 419 -1.05 12.28 -18.65
N ALA A 420 -1.76 11.74 -17.65
CA ALA A 420 -1.39 11.90 -16.24
C ALA A 420 0.01 11.33 -15.94
N ALA A 421 0.34 10.16 -16.48
CA ALA A 421 1.68 9.56 -16.36
C ALA A 421 2.76 10.46 -17.00
N ALA A 422 2.56 10.87 -18.25
CA ALA A 422 3.50 11.74 -18.97
C ALA A 422 3.67 13.13 -18.31
N LEU A 423 2.63 13.66 -17.68
CA LEU A 423 2.69 14.92 -16.92
C LEU A 423 3.48 14.80 -15.61
N CYS A 424 3.44 13.64 -14.95
CA CYS A 424 4.10 13.41 -13.66
C CYS A 424 5.47 12.70 -13.76
N ASP A 425 5.95 12.46 -14.98
CA ASP A 425 7.06 11.57 -15.33
C ASP A 425 6.96 10.15 -14.72
N ALA A 426 5.73 9.65 -14.58
CA ALA A 426 5.45 8.29 -14.15
C ALA A 426 5.44 7.32 -15.36
N GLY A 427 5.72 6.05 -15.11
CA GLY A 427 5.56 4.99 -16.09
C GLY A 427 4.14 4.44 -16.18
N ILE A 428 3.95 3.56 -17.16
CA ILE A 428 2.73 2.77 -17.36
C ILE A 428 3.10 1.29 -17.31
N SER A 429 2.44 0.52 -16.43
CA SER A 429 2.59 -0.94 -16.39
C SER A 429 1.40 -1.61 -17.10
N MET A 430 1.70 -2.30 -18.20
CA MET A 430 0.73 -2.80 -19.20
C MET A 430 0.25 -4.21 -18.90
N THR A 431 -1.07 -4.38 -18.81
CA THR A 431 -1.76 -5.67 -18.82
C THR A 431 -2.63 -5.74 -20.09
N ARG A 432 -3.06 -6.94 -20.48
CA ARG A 432 -4.05 -7.17 -21.55
C ARG A 432 -5.35 -6.44 -21.21
N SER A 433 -5.88 -5.64 -22.12
CA SER A 433 -7.18 -4.97 -21.91
C SER A 433 -8.31 -5.99 -21.77
N THR A 434 -9.28 -5.69 -20.90
CA THR A 434 -10.54 -6.46 -20.79
C THR A 434 -11.60 -6.02 -21.79
N TYR A 435 -11.36 -4.93 -22.55
CA TYR A 435 -12.35 -4.30 -23.43
C TYR A 435 -11.94 -4.25 -24.90
N PHE A 436 -10.64 -4.27 -25.22
CA PHE A 436 -10.13 -4.27 -26.60
C PHE A 436 -9.59 -5.65 -26.96
N HIS A 437 -10.07 -6.23 -28.06
CA HIS A 437 -9.66 -7.56 -28.52
C HIS A 437 -8.23 -7.53 -29.07
N GLU A 438 -7.32 -8.24 -28.41
CA GLU A 438 -5.98 -8.50 -28.94
C GLU A 438 -6.03 -9.47 -30.13
N PRO A 439 -5.18 -9.30 -31.17
CA PRO A 439 -4.93 -10.34 -32.16
C PRO A 439 -4.46 -11.65 -31.51
N GLU A 440 -4.80 -12.81 -32.09
CA GLU A 440 -4.53 -14.12 -31.45
C GLU A 440 -3.05 -14.37 -31.16
N GLY A 441 -2.66 -14.12 -29.92
CA GLY A 441 -1.40 -14.55 -29.35
C GLY A 441 -0.32 -13.49 -29.19
N GLU A 442 -0.52 -12.25 -29.65
CA GLU A 442 0.30 -11.10 -29.23
C GLU A 442 -0.25 -10.50 -27.91
N VAL A 443 0.46 -9.49 -27.36
CA VAL A 443 -0.03 -8.63 -26.27
C VAL A 443 -0.13 -7.22 -26.82
N PHE A 444 -1.28 -6.59 -26.66
CA PHE A 444 -1.54 -5.27 -27.24
C PHE A 444 -0.77 -4.15 -26.51
N ILE A 445 -0.34 -3.15 -27.27
CA ILE A 445 0.45 -2.01 -26.80
C ILE A 445 -0.12 -0.74 -27.46
N TRP A 446 -0.33 0.31 -26.67
CA TRP A 446 -0.80 1.61 -27.17
C TRP A 446 0.26 2.33 -28.03
N ASP A 447 -0.17 2.98 -29.12
CA ASP A 447 0.70 3.78 -30.00
C ASP A 447 1.35 4.97 -29.26
N GLU A 448 0.74 5.42 -28.17
CA GLU A 448 1.32 6.43 -27.27
C GLU A 448 2.52 5.91 -26.45
N LEU A 449 2.71 4.59 -26.36
CA LEU A 449 3.81 3.93 -25.62
C LEU A 449 4.87 3.33 -26.54
N ILE A 450 4.47 2.91 -27.76
CA ILE A 450 5.33 2.32 -28.78
C ILE A 450 5.03 2.95 -30.14
N LYS A 451 6.02 3.17 -31.00
CA LYS A 451 5.90 4.01 -32.22
C LYS A 451 5.13 3.34 -33.37
N GLY A 452 3.89 2.93 -33.13
CA GLY A 452 3.04 2.20 -34.08
C GLY A 452 3.78 1.03 -34.74
N ASP A 453 3.68 0.93 -36.06
CA ASP A 453 4.33 -0.09 -36.87
C ASP A 453 5.87 -0.13 -36.76
N GLU A 454 6.54 0.97 -36.38
CA GLU A 454 7.99 0.97 -36.14
C GLU A 454 8.37 0.22 -34.85
N LYS A 455 7.40 -0.07 -33.97
CA LYS A 455 7.55 -0.81 -32.70
C LYS A 455 8.71 -0.33 -31.80
N VAL A 456 9.02 0.98 -31.82
CA VAL A 456 10.04 1.61 -30.94
C VAL A 456 9.40 2.11 -29.63
N PRO A 457 9.80 1.62 -28.44
CA PRO A 457 9.30 2.12 -27.15
C PRO A 457 9.94 3.46 -26.77
N GLY A 458 9.22 4.28 -25.98
CA GLY A 458 9.78 5.52 -25.42
C GLY A 458 10.05 6.61 -26.46
N TRP A 459 9.23 6.68 -27.51
CA TRP A 459 9.48 7.46 -28.72
C TRP A 459 9.01 8.92 -28.68
N LEU A 460 8.07 9.26 -27.80
CA LEU A 460 7.55 10.63 -27.66
C LEU A 460 8.57 11.58 -27.01
N GLY A 461 9.54 11.02 -26.28
CA GLY A 461 10.43 11.77 -25.42
C GLY A 461 9.74 12.24 -24.13
N LYS A 462 10.48 12.99 -23.32
CA LYS A 462 9.98 13.57 -22.07
C LYS A 462 9.16 14.84 -22.32
N ALA A 463 8.37 15.24 -21.32
CA ALA A 463 7.70 16.54 -21.33
C ALA A 463 8.72 17.69 -21.52
N ILE A 464 8.43 18.59 -22.47
CA ILE A 464 9.34 19.69 -22.87
C ILE A 464 9.58 20.67 -21.71
N LYS A 465 8.63 20.77 -20.77
CA LYS A 465 8.67 21.57 -19.54
C LYS A 465 7.94 20.81 -18.42
N PRO A 466 8.20 21.10 -17.13
CA PRO A 466 7.39 20.60 -16.02
C PRO A 466 5.91 20.98 -16.14
N THR A 467 5.04 20.25 -15.45
CA THR A 467 3.59 20.50 -15.37
C THR A 467 3.30 21.97 -14.98
N GLN A 468 2.55 22.68 -15.82
CA GLN A 468 2.05 24.02 -15.49
C GLN A 468 0.62 23.93 -14.97
N ARG A 469 0.32 24.68 -13.89
CA ARG A 469 -1.01 24.77 -13.29
C ARG A 469 -1.53 26.19 -13.51
N LEU A 470 -2.13 26.46 -14.67
CA LEU A 470 -2.40 27.83 -15.15
C LEU A 470 -3.21 28.72 -14.17
N ALA A 471 -4.07 28.12 -13.34
CA ALA A 471 -4.82 28.82 -12.31
C ALA A 471 -3.97 29.31 -11.10
N VAL A 472 -2.71 28.86 -10.99
CA VAL A 472 -1.70 29.40 -10.05
C VAL A 472 -1.18 30.76 -10.51
N ASP A 473 -1.02 30.92 -11.83
CA ASP A 473 -0.45 32.12 -12.46
C ASP A 473 -1.53 33.20 -12.71
N SER A 474 -2.77 32.92 -12.29
CA SER A 474 -3.92 33.82 -12.33
C SER A 474 -4.03 34.64 -11.05
N SER A 475 -4.61 35.85 -11.14
CA SER A 475 -4.87 36.70 -9.97
C SER A 475 -5.72 35.96 -8.94
N ASN A 476 -5.35 36.04 -7.65
CA ASN A 476 -6.19 35.59 -6.54
C ASN A 476 -7.47 36.46 -6.49
N LEU A 477 -8.63 35.82 -6.63
CA LEU A 477 -9.94 36.49 -6.69
C LEU A 477 -10.73 36.45 -5.36
N ILE A 478 -10.24 35.74 -4.34
CA ILE A 478 -11.10 35.24 -3.24
C ILE A 478 -10.66 35.76 -1.85
N ILE A 479 -9.35 35.98 -1.65
CA ILE A 479 -8.79 36.27 -0.31
C ILE A 479 -7.72 37.36 -0.40
N ASP A 480 -7.96 38.54 0.16
CA ASP A 480 -6.89 39.44 0.59
C ASP A 480 -6.25 38.92 1.90
N GLU A 481 -4.96 39.13 2.11
CA GLU A 481 -4.22 38.62 3.28
C GLU A 481 -4.82 39.15 4.60
N SER A 482 -5.41 40.35 4.57
CA SER A 482 -6.10 40.95 5.71
C SER A 482 -7.36 40.18 6.15
N ASP A 483 -8.08 39.57 5.20
CA ASP A 483 -9.36 38.89 5.42
C ASP A 483 -9.21 37.39 5.74
N LEU A 484 -8.10 36.76 5.32
CA LEU A 484 -7.80 35.35 5.61
C LEU A 484 -7.98 34.99 7.10
N LYS A 485 -7.60 35.91 8.00
CA LYS A 485 -7.73 35.74 9.46
C LYS A 485 -9.19 35.69 9.95
N SER A 486 -10.13 36.34 9.26
CA SER A 486 -11.56 36.32 9.60
C SER A 486 -12.19 34.98 9.23
N LYS A 487 -11.72 34.38 8.12
CA LYS A 487 -12.34 33.21 7.47
C LYS A 487 -11.86 31.85 7.98
N ILE A 488 -10.71 31.78 8.68
CA ILE A 488 -10.22 30.56 9.32
C ILE A 488 -11.05 30.23 10.57
N LYS A 489 -11.94 29.24 10.45
CA LYS A 489 -12.63 28.62 11.58
C LYS A 489 -11.86 27.38 12.01
N SER A 490 -11.26 27.43 13.20
CA SER A 490 -10.49 26.31 13.76
C SER A 490 -11.39 25.30 14.47
N LEU A 491 -11.28 24.01 14.11
CA LEU A 491 -12.16 22.96 14.64
C LEU A 491 -11.46 22.10 15.71
N SER A 492 -10.25 21.59 15.46
CA SER A 492 -9.46 20.79 16.44
C SER A 492 -7.99 21.24 16.61
N CYS A 493 -7.62 22.39 16.04
CA CYS A 493 -6.26 22.94 16.11
C CYS A 493 -6.19 24.25 16.94
N SER A 494 -4.99 24.77 17.16
CA SER A 494 -4.78 26.21 17.27
C SER A 494 -4.06 26.67 16.00
N PHE A 495 -4.25 27.93 15.61
CA PHE A 495 -3.58 28.50 14.44
C PHE A 495 -2.95 29.86 14.75
N LYS A 496 -1.91 30.19 13.99
CA LYS A 496 -1.28 31.51 13.94
C LYS A 496 -1.05 31.88 12.48
N ILE A 497 -1.13 33.16 12.16
CA ILE A 497 -0.71 33.67 10.86
C ILE A 497 0.61 34.42 11.06
N ARG A 498 1.62 34.09 10.24
CA ARG A 498 2.92 34.75 10.19
C ARG A 498 3.35 34.82 8.73
N ASN A 499 3.55 36.03 8.20
CA ASN A 499 4.04 36.28 6.84
C ASN A 499 3.28 35.43 5.79
N GLY A 500 1.98 35.66 5.60
CA GLY A 500 1.09 34.84 4.76
C GLY A 500 0.84 33.38 5.19
N THR A 501 1.70 32.79 6.03
CA THR A 501 1.67 31.37 6.37
C THR A 501 0.77 31.08 7.58
N ILE A 502 -0.13 30.10 7.43
CA ILE A 502 -0.95 29.56 8.52
C ILE A 502 -0.17 28.44 9.23
N GLU A 503 0.39 28.74 10.40
CA GLU A 503 0.92 27.72 11.31
C GLU A 503 -0.26 27.01 12.02
N LEU A 504 -0.24 25.68 12.04
CA LEU A 504 -1.23 24.86 12.73
C LEU A 504 -0.56 24.00 13.81
N HIS A 505 -1.18 23.93 14.98
CA HIS A 505 -0.76 23.05 16.08
C HIS A 505 -1.98 22.30 16.63
N LYS A 506 -1.80 21.09 17.20
CA LYS A 506 -2.90 20.43 17.95
C LYS A 506 -3.30 21.29 19.17
N ARG A 507 -4.57 21.25 19.60
CA ARG A 507 -5.00 21.86 20.87
C ARG A 507 -4.46 21.11 22.09
N SER A 508 -4.46 19.78 22.00
CA SER A 508 -3.94 18.87 23.02
C SER A 508 -3.28 17.65 22.35
N SER A 509 -2.56 16.84 23.13
CA SER A 509 -1.99 15.57 22.65
C SER A 509 -3.06 14.55 22.23
N SER A 510 -4.28 14.63 22.78
CA SER A 510 -5.39 13.71 22.52
C SER A 510 -6.12 13.93 21.20
N GLU A 511 -5.96 15.09 20.55
CA GLU A 511 -6.58 15.37 19.24
C GLU A 511 -6.01 14.41 18.19
N ALA A 512 -6.84 13.55 17.58
CA ALA A 512 -6.38 12.62 16.55
C ALA A 512 -5.92 13.36 15.29
N PHE A 513 -6.69 14.37 14.85
CA PHE A 513 -6.49 15.14 13.62
C PHE A 513 -6.35 16.64 13.93
N MET A 514 -5.71 17.39 13.04
CA MET A 514 -5.71 18.86 13.06
C MET A 514 -6.63 19.37 11.96
N GLN A 515 -7.80 19.88 12.34
CA GLN A 515 -8.82 20.35 11.41
C GLN A 515 -9.09 21.85 11.57
N PHE A 516 -9.12 22.54 10.45
CA PHE A 516 -9.61 23.90 10.29
C PHE A 516 -10.44 23.98 9.01
N GLN A 517 -11.20 25.06 8.87
CA GLN A 517 -12.04 25.34 7.72
C GLN A 517 -11.77 26.78 7.27
N LEU A 518 -11.56 26.99 5.97
CA LEU A 518 -11.82 28.28 5.33
C LEU A 518 -13.32 28.36 5.04
N SER A 519 -13.94 29.49 5.37
CA SER A 519 -15.40 29.69 5.33
C SER A 519 -15.75 31.07 4.81
N GLU A 520 -16.99 31.27 4.35
CA GLU A 520 -17.43 32.54 3.74
C GLU A 520 -16.50 33.02 2.58
N LEU A 521 -16.03 32.05 1.78
CA LEU A 521 -15.40 32.30 0.49
C LEU A 521 -16.50 32.59 -0.55
N GLU A 522 -16.53 33.80 -1.08
CA GLU A 522 -17.39 34.15 -2.21
C GLU A 522 -16.63 33.92 -3.52
N CYS A 523 -17.24 33.20 -4.45
CA CYS A 523 -16.67 32.89 -5.75
C CYS A 523 -17.72 33.06 -6.86
N GLU A 524 -17.35 33.73 -7.93
CA GLU A 524 -18.12 33.85 -9.17
C GLU A 524 -17.52 32.94 -10.24
N GLY A 525 -18.36 32.33 -11.07
CA GLY A 525 -17.93 31.33 -12.07
C GLY A 525 -18.39 29.91 -11.76
N GLN A 526 -17.89 28.94 -12.53
CA GLN A 526 -18.20 27.51 -12.40
C GLN A 526 -17.09 26.72 -11.69
N ASP A 527 -15.85 27.19 -11.79
CA ASP A 527 -14.66 26.50 -11.29
C ASP A 527 -14.08 27.19 -10.04
N LEU A 528 -13.63 26.39 -9.08
CA LEU A 528 -12.87 26.85 -7.92
C LEU A 528 -11.53 26.10 -7.87
N PHE A 529 -10.44 26.84 -8.01
CA PHE A 529 -9.08 26.33 -7.86
C PHE A 529 -8.44 26.91 -6.60
N VAL A 530 -7.81 26.06 -5.80
CA VAL A 530 -7.04 26.45 -4.60
C VAL A 530 -5.75 25.62 -4.60
N THR A 531 -4.60 26.28 -4.49
CA THR A 531 -3.28 25.62 -4.46
C THR A 531 -2.58 25.85 -3.13
N LEU A 532 -1.87 24.83 -2.68
CA LEU A 532 -1.64 24.61 -1.26
C LEU A 532 -0.21 24.08 -1.12
N THR A 533 0.78 24.94 -0.82
CA THR A 533 2.08 24.36 -0.41
C THR A 533 1.98 24.02 1.06
N VAL A 534 2.51 22.86 1.44
CA VAL A 534 2.40 22.30 2.79
C VAL A 534 3.71 21.63 3.21
N SER A 535 3.99 21.69 4.50
CA SER A 535 5.01 20.91 5.18
C SER A 535 4.53 20.58 6.58
N ALA A 536 5.07 19.52 7.18
CA ALA A 536 4.81 19.14 8.54
C ALA A 536 6.00 18.38 9.13
N GLU A 537 6.40 18.77 10.34
CA GLU A 537 7.37 18.05 11.18
C GLU A 537 7.06 16.54 11.27
N PRO A 538 8.03 15.68 11.62
CA PRO A 538 7.76 14.30 12.00
C PRO A 538 6.69 14.23 13.11
N MET A 539 5.91 13.14 13.16
CA MET A 539 5.03 12.91 14.30
C MET A 539 5.86 12.34 15.47
N ALA A 540 5.66 12.86 16.68
CA ALA A 540 6.34 12.34 17.87
C ALA A 540 6.05 10.83 18.03
N ASN A 541 7.09 10.05 18.30
CA ASN A 541 7.11 8.57 18.34
C ASN A 541 6.96 7.84 16.98
N TYR A 542 6.88 8.55 15.84
CA TYR A 542 6.90 7.94 14.51
C TYR A 542 8.25 8.12 13.81
N PRO A 543 8.63 7.25 12.86
CA PRO A 543 9.72 7.50 11.92
C PRO A 543 9.49 8.78 11.10
N LYS A 544 10.52 9.62 10.93
CA LYS A 544 10.47 10.83 10.08
C LYS A 544 10.16 10.52 8.60
N GLU A 545 10.47 9.30 8.19
CA GLU A 545 10.22 8.76 6.86
C GLU A 545 8.74 8.35 6.66
N GLY A 546 7.90 8.44 7.69
CA GLY A 546 6.45 8.27 7.60
C GLY A 546 5.76 9.58 7.24
N ALA A 547 5.42 9.77 5.96
CA ALA A 547 4.63 10.91 5.52
C ALA A 547 3.26 10.97 6.23
N ARG A 548 2.77 12.19 6.46
CA ARG A 548 1.41 12.46 6.95
C ARG A 548 0.44 12.49 5.77
N LEU A 549 -0.82 12.14 6.01
CA LEU A 549 -1.92 12.48 5.10
C LEU A 549 -2.38 13.92 5.36
N MET A 550 -2.88 14.61 4.34
CA MET A 550 -3.99 15.54 4.52
C MET A 550 -5.12 15.22 3.54
N PHE A 551 -6.33 15.59 3.96
CA PHE A 551 -7.53 15.57 3.13
C PHE A 551 -8.00 17.01 2.94
N SER A 552 -8.35 17.37 1.71
CA SER A 552 -8.95 18.66 1.35
C SER A 552 -10.31 18.40 0.73
N GLU A 553 -11.37 18.66 1.48
CA GLU A 553 -12.76 18.41 1.08
C GLU A 553 -13.43 19.68 0.55
N ILE A 554 -14.13 19.59 -0.58
CA ILE A 554 -14.98 20.63 -1.18
C ILE A 554 -16.45 20.37 -0.80
N SER A 555 -17.11 21.31 -0.12
CA SER A 555 -18.38 21.04 0.56
C SER A 555 -19.48 22.12 0.41
N GLY A 556 -20.13 22.18 -0.75
CA GLY A 556 -21.38 22.92 -0.96
C GLY A 556 -21.43 23.75 -2.25
N GLY A 557 -22.36 24.71 -2.30
CA GLY A 557 -22.92 25.23 -3.56
C GLY A 557 -24.17 24.43 -3.97
N GLU A 558 -24.98 24.98 -4.88
CA GLU A 558 -26.33 24.46 -5.17
C GLU A 558 -26.33 22.98 -5.59
N LYS A 559 -25.42 22.57 -6.47
CA LYS A 559 -25.28 21.19 -6.91
C LYS A 559 -24.87 20.23 -5.78
N ALA A 560 -23.88 20.58 -4.96
CA ALA A 560 -23.44 19.75 -3.84
C ALA A 560 -24.47 19.68 -2.69
N LEU A 561 -25.37 20.67 -2.58
CA LEU A 561 -26.53 20.63 -1.68
C LEU A 561 -27.67 19.73 -2.21
N LEU A 562 -27.76 19.52 -3.51
CA LEU A 562 -28.74 18.64 -4.17
C LEU A 562 -28.24 17.18 -4.30
N GLU A 563 -26.93 16.99 -4.44
CA GLU A 563 -26.28 15.67 -4.60
C GLU A 563 -25.67 15.13 -3.29
N GLU A 564 -25.81 15.86 -2.17
CA GLU A 564 -25.13 15.63 -0.87
C GLU A 564 -23.61 15.39 -0.99
N ARG A 565 -22.99 15.94 -2.03
CA ARG A 565 -21.71 15.47 -2.55
C ARG A 565 -20.52 16.28 -2.05
N VAL A 566 -19.63 15.63 -1.31
CA VAL A 566 -18.30 16.15 -0.96
C VAL A 566 -17.28 15.62 -1.96
N ILE A 567 -16.49 16.51 -2.56
CA ILE A 567 -15.32 16.10 -3.37
C ILE A 567 -14.12 16.09 -2.42
N SER A 568 -13.54 14.91 -2.17
CA SER A 568 -12.42 14.75 -1.24
C SER A 568 -11.11 14.53 -2.00
N ASN A 569 -10.20 15.48 -1.90
CA ASN A 569 -8.83 15.33 -2.38
C ASN A 569 -7.93 14.74 -1.29
N MET A 570 -7.04 13.82 -1.66
CA MET A 570 -6.06 13.24 -0.74
C MET A 570 -4.63 13.44 -1.24
N ALA A 571 -3.79 14.06 -0.41
CA ALA A 571 -2.36 14.22 -0.66
C ALA A 571 -1.51 13.87 0.58
N LEU A 572 -0.19 13.83 0.37
CA LEU A 572 0.80 13.51 1.39
C LEU A 572 1.65 14.74 1.74
N VAL A 573 2.14 14.78 2.99
CA VAL A 573 2.90 15.90 3.56
C VAL A 573 4.06 15.37 4.41
N ASN A 574 5.23 15.99 4.30
CA ASN A 574 6.40 15.71 5.15
C ASN A 574 7.16 17.02 5.48
N GLU A 575 8.40 16.92 5.98
CA GLU A 575 9.24 18.06 6.31
C GLU A 575 9.55 18.98 5.11
N LYS A 576 9.52 18.47 3.88
CA LYS A 576 9.75 19.28 2.69
C LYS A 576 8.46 20.02 2.29
N PRO A 577 8.54 21.31 1.92
CA PRO A 577 7.47 21.99 1.19
C PRO A 577 7.05 21.23 -0.07
N PHE A 578 5.79 20.78 -0.12
CA PHE A 578 5.18 20.18 -1.30
C PHE A 578 3.92 20.94 -1.71
N LYS A 579 3.75 21.20 -3.01
CA LYS A 579 2.63 21.99 -3.55
C LYS A 579 1.51 21.09 -4.06
N ALA A 580 0.47 20.95 -3.24
CA ALA A 580 -0.83 20.42 -3.63
C ALA A 580 -1.60 21.42 -4.52
#